data_AF-A0A452XCW0-F1
#
_entry.id   AF-A0A452XCW0-F1
#
_cell.length_a   1.000
_cell.length_b   1.000
_cell.length_c   1.000
_cell.angle_alpha   90.00
_cell.angle_beta   90.00
_cell.angle_gamma   90.00
#
_symmetry.space_group_name_H-M   'P 1'
#
loop_
_entity.id
_entity.type
_entity.pdbx_description
1 polymer ?
#
loop_
_entity_poly.entity_id
_entity_poly.type
_entity_poly.pdbx_seq_one_letter_code
_entity_poly.pdbx_strand_id
1 'polypeptide(L)' 'PCLIGSQTFHALCGLGSTVIPFTVYEPLPLGDVRPTSITLHLADQDPADILGDIPAIVGNFAFPVDFAVLEM' A
#
# COMPACT_ATOMS: atom_id res chain seq x y z
N PRO A 1 5.04 -2.22 13.99
CA PRO A 1 5.27 -0.97 13.23
C PRO A 1 6.12 -1.31 12.01
N CYS A 2 5.78 -0.75 10.86
CA CYS A 2 6.55 -0.88 9.63
C CYS A 2 6.98 0.51 9.13
N LEU A 3 8.18 0.61 8.57
CA LEU A 3 8.63 1.82 7.87
C LEU A 3 8.35 1.63 6.38
N ILE A 4 7.68 2.60 5.77
CA ILE A 4 7.45 2.67 4.32
C ILE A 4 7.92 4.04 3.85
N GLY A 5 8.86 4.06 2.91
CA GLY A 5 9.59 5.29 2.56
C GLY A 5 10.33 5.84 3.78
N SER A 6 9.88 6.99 4.30
CA SER A 6 10.43 7.67 5.49
C SER A 6 9.47 7.72 6.68
N GLN A 7 8.28 7.10 6.56
CA GLN A 7 7.20 7.21 7.53
C GLN A 7 6.96 5.87 8.23
N THR A 8 6.55 5.93 9.51
CA THR A 8 6.22 4.74 10.30
C THR A 8 4.71 4.53 10.33
N PHE A 9 4.28 3.31 10.04
CA PHE A 9 2.89 2.89 9.99
C PHE A 9 2.62 1.71 10.93
N HIS A 10 1.37 1.60 11.35
CA HIS A 10 0.84 0.38 11.95
C HIS A 10 0.01 -0.32 10.87
N ALA A 11 0.58 -1.38 10.29
CA ALA A 11 -0.11 -2.19 9.29
C ALA A 11 -0.90 -3.33 9.96
N LEU A 12 -2.03 -3.67 9.35
CA LEU A 12 -2.76 -4.89 9.67
C LEU A 12 -2.11 -6.06 8.95
N CYS A 13 -1.75 -7.11 9.70
CA CYS A 13 -1.24 -8.35 9.12
C CYS A 13 -2.44 -9.20 8.66
N GLY A 14 -2.74 -9.18 7.37
CA GLY A 14 -3.82 -9.94 6.75
C GLY A 14 -3.30 -10.94 5.71
N LEU A 15 -4.08 -11.99 5.45
CA LEU A 15 -3.82 -12.95 4.36
C LEU A 15 -4.28 -12.33 3.03
N GLY A 16 -3.41 -11.54 2.38
CA GLY A 16 -3.50 -11.38 0.92
C GLY A 16 -3.64 -9.99 0.31
N SER A 17 -3.65 -8.89 1.07
CA SER A 17 -3.50 -7.55 0.48
C SER A 17 -3.36 -6.49 1.57
N THR A 18 -2.49 -5.50 1.38
CA THR A 18 -2.49 -4.28 2.20
C THR A 18 -3.13 -3.16 1.40
N VAL A 19 -4.08 -2.42 2.00
CA VAL A 19 -4.75 -1.27 1.37
C VAL A 19 -4.27 0.01 2.05
N ILE A 20 -3.95 1.04 1.27
CA ILE A 20 -3.53 2.35 1.76
C ILE A 20 -4.46 3.44 1.19
N PRO A 21 -4.92 4.40 2.02
CA PRO A 21 -5.60 5.61 1.56
C PRO A 21 -4.76 6.45 0.58
N PHE A 22 -5.37 7.00 -0.47
CA PHE A 22 -4.67 7.95 -1.36
C PHE A 22 -4.06 9.12 -0.59
N THR A 23 -4.76 9.67 0.40
CA THR A 23 -4.28 10.76 1.27
C THR A 23 -3.04 10.41 2.09
N VAL A 24 -2.82 9.12 2.37
CA VAL A 24 -1.62 8.61 3.06
C VAL A 24 -0.50 8.36 2.06
N TYR A 25 -0.84 7.91 0.86
CA TYR A 25 0.09 7.64 -0.23
C TYR A 25 0.68 8.93 -0.84
N GLU A 26 -0.15 9.92 -1.14
CA GLU A 26 0.21 11.16 -1.84
C GLU A 26 1.49 11.86 -1.33
N PRO A 27 1.72 12.00 0.00
CA PRO A 27 2.94 12.64 0.50
C PRO A 27 4.16 11.71 0.55
N LEU A 28 4.04 10.42 0.24
CA LEU A 28 5.14 9.46 0.34
C LEU A 28 6.00 9.46 -0.93
N PRO A 29 7.34 9.37 -0.80
CA PRO A 29 8.25 9.35 -1.95
C PRO A 29 8.35 7.94 -2.56
N LEU A 30 7.23 7.34 -2.97
CA LEU A 30 7.17 5.93 -3.41
C LEU A 30 7.17 5.75 -4.94
N GLY A 31 7.29 6.83 -5.71
CA GLY A 31 7.25 6.81 -7.18
C GLY A 31 5.83 6.82 -7.72
N ASP A 32 5.66 6.78 -9.05
CA ASP A 32 4.32 6.81 -9.67
C ASP A 32 3.59 5.48 -9.50
N VAL A 33 2.30 5.53 -9.13
CA VAL A 33 1.43 4.36 -9.13
C VAL A 33 1.19 3.90 -10.55
N ARG A 34 1.24 2.59 -10.78
CA ARG A 34 0.86 2.00 -12.07
C ARG A 34 -0.58 1.50 -11.97
N PRO A 35 -1.46 1.93 -12.90
CA PRO A 35 -2.79 1.34 -12.99
C PRO A 35 -2.64 -0.15 -13.25
N THR A 36 -3.23 -0.96 -12.39
CA THR A 36 -3.23 -2.41 -12.52
C THR A 36 -4.66 -2.86 -12.82
N SER A 37 -4.84 -3.80 -13.73
CA SER A 37 -6.17 -4.31 -14.12
C SER A 37 -6.81 -5.23 -13.05
N ILE A 38 -6.41 -5.11 -11.79
CA ILE A 38 -6.96 -5.87 -10.67
C ILE A 38 -8.08 -5.04 -10.06
N THR A 39 -9.32 -5.52 -10.20
CA THR A 39 -10.48 -4.96 -9.53
C THR A 39 -10.63 -5.64 -8.18
N LEU A 40 -10.46 -4.90 -7.09
CA LEU A 40 -10.60 -5.41 -5.73
C LEU A 40 -12.03 -5.06 -5.26
N HIS A 41 -12.94 -6.03 -5.26
CA HIS A 41 -14.28 -5.81 -4.73
C HIS A 41 -14.22 -5.73 -3.20
N LEU A 42 -14.10 -4.52 -2.66
CA LEU A 42 -14.44 -4.28 -1.26
C LEU A 42 -15.97 -4.23 -1.14
N ALA A 43 -16.51 -4.48 0.06
CA ALA A 43 -17.96 -4.52 0.27
C ALA A 43 -18.67 -3.24 -0.22
N ASP A 44 -17.94 -2.12 -0.32
CA ASP A 44 -18.50 -0.81 -0.64
C ASP A 44 -17.73 0.01 -1.71
N GLN A 45 -16.55 -0.44 -2.20
CA GLN A 45 -15.68 0.42 -3.03
C GLN A 45 -14.75 -0.37 -4.00
N ASP A 46 -14.43 0.25 -5.15
CA ASP A 46 -13.40 -0.21 -6.09
C ASP A 46 -12.07 0.51 -5.78
N PRO A 47 -10.92 -0.19 -5.68
CA PRO A 47 -9.61 0.46 -5.56
C PRO A 47 -9.30 1.24 -6.83
N ALA A 48 -8.58 2.36 -6.66
CA ALA A 48 -8.17 3.18 -7.79
C ALA A 48 -6.98 2.54 -8.51
N ASP A 49 -5.94 2.14 -7.78
CA ASP A 49 -4.68 1.66 -8.36
C ASP A 49 -3.92 0.70 -7.42
N ILE A 50 -2.87 0.02 -7.93
CA ILE A 50 -1.98 -0.82 -7.12
C ILE A 50 -0.53 -0.37 -7.29
N LEU A 51 0.18 -0.27 -6.16
CA LEU A 51 1.59 0.03 -6.07
C LEU A 51 2.34 -1.23 -5.64
N GLY A 52 3.12 -1.83 -6.54
CA GLY A 52 3.84 -3.06 -6.27
C GLY A 52 5.28 -2.87 -5.81
N ASP A 53 5.86 -3.91 -5.22
CA ASP A 53 7.28 -4.03 -4.87
C ASP A 53 7.84 -2.93 -3.95
N ILE A 54 7.00 -2.34 -3.10
CA ILE A 54 7.46 -1.33 -2.15
C ILE A 54 8.14 -2.01 -0.96
N PRO A 55 9.36 -1.60 -0.57
CA PRO A 55 10.01 -2.16 0.60
C PRO A 55 9.34 -1.67 1.88
N ALA A 56 8.70 -2.58 2.61
CA ALA A 56 8.27 -2.35 3.99
C ALA A 56 9.33 -2.90 4.95
N ILE A 57 9.88 -2.03 5.80
CA ILE A 57 10.88 -2.42 6.78
C ILE A 57 10.21 -2.73 8.12
N VAL A 58 10.38 -3.96 8.61
CA VAL A 58 9.89 -4.42 9.91
C VAL A 58 11.09 -4.88 10.72
N GLY A 59 11.43 -4.10 11.76
CA GLY A 59 12.67 -4.31 12.50
C GLY A 59 13.88 -4.09 11.58
N ASN A 60 14.62 -5.17 11.30
CA ASN A 60 15.83 -5.15 10.48
C ASN A 60 15.64 -5.79 9.10
N PHE A 61 14.41 -6.17 8.74
CA PHE A 61 14.10 -6.90 7.51
C PHE A 61 13.25 -6.04 6.59
N ALA A 62 13.57 -6.07 5.30
CA ALA A 62 12.76 -5.46 4.24
C ALA A 62 11.97 -6.55 3.52
N PHE A 63 10.66 -6.36 3.41
CA PHE A 63 9.77 -7.23 2.67
C PHE A 63 9.18 -6.45 1.49
N PRO A 64 9.20 -6.99 0.26
CA PRO A 64 8.42 -6.41 -0.82
C PRO A 64 6.94 -6.58 -0.46
N VAL A 65 6.19 -5.49 -0.56
CA VAL A 65 4.75 -5.49 -0.35
C VAL A 65 4.06 -4.73 -1.47
N ASP A 66 2.92 -5.26 -1.89
CA ASP A 66 2.04 -4.60 -2.83
C ASP A 66 0.91 -3.92 -2.04
N PHE A 67 0.62 -2.67 -2.40
CA PHE A 67 -0.44 -1.86 -1.82
C PHE A 67 -1.52 -1.58 -2.85
N ALA A 68 -2.79 -1.77 -2.51
CA ALA A 68 -3.87 -1.14 -3.25
C ALA A 68 -4.07 0.29 -2.72
N VAL A 69 -4.05 1.28 -3.60
CA VAL A 69 -4.36 2.68 -3.27
C VAL A 69 -5.85 2.91 -3.50
N LEU A 70 -6.54 3.34 -2.44
CA LEU A 70 -7.97 3.61 -2.45
C LEU A 70 -8.21 5.12 -2.41
N GLU A 71 -8.96 5.65 -3.37
CA GLU A 71 -9.52 7.00 -3.23
C GLU A 71 -10.64 6.95 -2.19
N MET A 72 -10.52 7.76 -1.14
CA MET A 72 -11.51 7.92 -0.06
C MET A 72 -11.92 9.37 0.06
#